data_AF-A0A7V8YJB2-F1
#
_entry.id   AF-A0A7V8YJB2-F1
#
_cell.length_a   1.000
_cell.length_b   1.000
_cell.length_c   1.000
_cell.angle_alpha   90.00
_cell.angle_beta   90.00
_cell.angle_gamma   90.00
#
_symmetry.space_group_name_H-M   'P 1'
#
loop_
_entity.id
_entity.type
_entity.pdbx_description
1 polymer ?
#
loop_
_entity_poly.entity_id
_entity_poly.type
_entity_poly.pdbx_seq_one_letter_code
_entity_poly.pdbx_strand_id
1 'polypeptide(L)'
;MNGLDAERAEALRRARARWRAAEDRLFPVALVDPDAYRRVLYTVGALLDNLRVSTTSLDQLLDLDVDSAPLLDALPTSSAGGEDRLTLEAAFAVRDRELAAAAERERRAAAIASARSANATWVDVEGSWEAVQHTGVRYTEMHLATGRAVVATGDPYSGDGPHRLELLVLDSDTGTPIETTDRERAFADRAQWLIERARWRAEIDSSRDN
;
A
#
# COMPACT_ATOMS: atom_id res chain seq x y z
N MET A 1 6.23 -22.74 10.99
CA MET A 1 4.91 -22.18 10.67
C MET A 1 3.89 -23.13 11.26
N ASN A 2 3.35 -22.79 12.43
CA ASN A 2 2.50 -23.69 13.23
C ASN A 2 1.06 -23.67 12.69
N GLY A 3 0.26 -24.70 13.00
CA GLY A 3 -1.13 -24.81 12.52
C GLY A 3 -2.03 -23.62 12.90
N LEU A 4 -1.76 -22.99 14.05
CA LEU A 4 -2.45 -21.78 14.51
C LEU A 4 -2.18 -20.56 13.61
N ASP A 5 -0.95 -20.43 13.09
CA ASP A 5 -0.59 -19.32 12.19
C ASP A 5 -1.35 -19.43 10.86
N ALA A 6 -1.53 -20.66 10.37
CA ALA A 6 -2.24 -20.93 9.12
C ALA A 6 -3.75 -20.67 9.25
N GLU A 7 -4.37 -21.07 10.36
CA GLU A 7 -5.78 -20.80 10.64
C GLU A 7 -6.03 -19.30 10.77
N ARG A 8 -5.15 -18.57 11.47
CA ARG A 8 -5.22 -17.12 11.62
C ARG A 8 -5.08 -16.41 10.27
N ALA A 9 -4.13 -16.83 9.43
CA ALA A 9 -3.94 -16.29 8.09
C ALA A 9 -5.18 -16.52 7.20
N GLU A 10 -5.83 -17.68 7.30
CA GLU A 10 -7.08 -17.97 6.59
C GLU A 10 -8.24 -17.12 7.10
N ALA A 11 -8.36 -16.92 8.42
CA ALA A 11 -9.37 -16.04 9.00
C ALA A 11 -9.21 -14.60 8.51
N LEU A 12 -7.97 -14.08 8.50
CA LEU A 12 -7.67 -12.75 7.99
C LEU A 12 -7.98 -12.60 6.50
N ARG A 13 -7.65 -13.61 5.67
CA ARG A 13 -7.99 -13.61 4.24
C ARG A 13 -9.51 -13.52 4.02
N ARG A 14 -10.28 -14.30 4.78
CA ARG A 14 -11.75 -14.26 4.72
C ARG A 14 -12.31 -12.91 5.18
N ALA A 15 -11.77 -12.35 6.25
CA ALA A 15 -12.18 -11.04 6.76
C ALA A 15 -11.94 -9.93 5.73
N ARG A 16 -10.73 -9.85 5.16
CA ARG A 16 -10.39 -8.89 4.10
C ARG A 16 -11.30 -8.99 2.88
N ALA A 17 -11.67 -10.20 2.47
CA ALA A 17 -12.60 -10.39 1.36
C ALA A 17 -13.98 -9.81 1.67
N ARG A 18 -14.49 -9.97 2.89
CA ARG A 18 -15.76 -9.36 3.33
C ARG A 18 -15.65 -7.83 3.40
N TRP A 19 -14.63 -7.31 4.08
CA TRP A 19 -14.40 -5.88 4.24
C TRP A 19 -14.34 -5.15 2.89
N ARG A 20 -13.62 -5.73 1.92
CA ARG A 20 -13.55 -5.18 0.56
C ARG A 20 -14.91 -5.21 -0.15
N ALA A 21 -15.64 -6.31 -0.03
CA ALA A 21 -16.97 -6.41 -0.62
C ALA A 21 -17.96 -5.42 0.02
N ALA A 22 -17.80 -5.06 1.28
CA ALA A 22 -18.60 -4.04 1.94
C ALA A 22 -18.33 -2.65 1.37
N GLU A 23 -17.05 -2.28 1.19
CA GLU A 23 -16.66 -1.02 0.54
C GLU A 23 -17.26 -0.91 -0.88
N ASP A 24 -17.14 -1.98 -1.69
CA ASP A 24 -17.68 -2.01 -3.06
C ASP A 24 -19.22 -1.82 -3.08
N ARG A 25 -19.92 -2.32 -2.05
CA ARG A 25 -21.38 -2.20 -1.92
C ARG A 25 -21.85 -0.85 -1.40
N LEU A 26 -20.98 -0.05 -0.78
CA LEU A 26 -21.34 1.30 -0.33
C LEU A 26 -21.43 2.29 -1.50
N PHE A 27 -20.62 2.12 -2.55
CA PHE A 27 -20.61 3.05 -3.68
C PHE A 27 -21.98 3.19 -4.39
N PRO A 28 -22.73 2.11 -4.69
CA PRO A 28 -24.06 2.24 -5.26
C PRO A 28 -25.06 3.02 -4.40
N VAL A 29 -24.91 3.03 -3.07
CA VAL A 29 -25.81 3.78 -2.16
C VAL A 29 -25.72 5.28 -2.42
N ALA A 30 -24.53 5.79 -2.75
CA ALA A 30 -24.31 7.20 -3.08
C ALA A 30 -25.12 7.67 -4.30
N LEU A 31 -25.42 6.78 -5.24
CA LEU A 31 -26.18 7.10 -6.45
C LEU A 31 -27.69 7.13 -6.23
N VAL A 32 -28.18 6.42 -5.21
CA VAL A 32 -29.61 6.25 -4.94
C VAL A 32 -30.08 7.20 -3.83
N ASP A 33 -29.29 7.37 -2.77
CA ASP A 33 -29.59 8.26 -1.65
C ASP A 33 -28.28 8.90 -1.12
N PRO A 34 -27.90 10.08 -1.64
CA PRO A 34 -26.70 10.79 -1.22
C PRO A 34 -26.69 11.17 0.26
N ASP A 35 -27.87 11.41 0.86
CA ASP A 35 -27.97 11.76 2.28
C ASP A 35 -27.76 10.56 3.19
N ALA A 36 -28.29 9.39 2.81
CA ALA A 36 -27.96 8.13 3.48
C ALA A 36 -26.48 7.80 3.36
N TYR A 37 -25.90 7.94 2.16
CA TYR A 37 -24.48 7.72 1.97
C TYR A 37 -23.62 8.66 2.83
N ARG A 38 -23.97 9.94 2.91
CA ARG A 38 -23.29 10.90 3.79
C ARG A 38 -23.36 10.51 5.26
N ARG A 39 -24.52 10.03 5.74
CA ARG A 39 -24.64 9.51 7.13
C ARG A 39 -23.73 8.32 7.36
N VAL A 40 -23.70 7.38 6.41
CA VAL A 40 -22.78 6.23 6.48
C VAL A 40 -21.33 6.69 6.55
N LEU A 41 -20.90 7.66 5.72
CA LEU A 41 -19.53 8.18 5.77
C LEU A 41 -19.18 8.83 7.12
N TYR A 42 -20.13 9.54 7.75
CA TYR A 42 -19.90 10.05 9.11
C TYR A 42 -19.71 8.93 10.12
N THR A 43 -20.53 7.87 10.06
CA THR A 43 -20.40 6.71 10.94
C THR A 43 -19.10 5.95 10.68
N VAL A 44 -18.70 5.73 9.41
CA VAL A 44 -17.40 5.14 9.05
C VAL A 44 -16.26 5.97 9.63
N GLY A 45 -16.33 7.31 9.55
CA GLY A 45 -15.33 8.20 10.13
C GLY A 45 -15.20 8.02 11.65
N ALA A 46 -16.33 8.01 12.37
CA ALA A 46 -16.34 7.81 13.82
C ALA A 46 -15.82 6.41 14.22
N LEU A 47 -16.22 5.37 13.49
CA LEU A 47 -15.70 4.02 13.66
C LEU A 47 -14.19 3.97 13.43
N LEU A 48 -13.71 4.64 12.37
CA LEU A 48 -12.29 4.66 12.02
C LEU A 48 -11.44 5.35 13.08
N ASP A 49 -11.92 6.44 13.67
CA ASP A 49 -11.22 7.11 14.77
C ASP A 49 -11.10 6.20 15.99
N ASN A 50 -12.15 5.48 16.36
CA ASN A 50 -12.09 4.48 17.43
C ASN A 50 -11.16 3.30 17.09
N LEU A 51 -11.19 2.82 15.84
CA LEU A 51 -10.30 1.76 15.35
C LEU A 51 -8.84 2.17 15.39
N ARG A 52 -8.51 3.42 15.04
CA ARG A 52 -7.12 3.95 15.08
C ARG A 52 -6.55 3.96 16.48
N VAL A 53 -7.38 4.23 17.49
CA VAL A 53 -6.98 4.18 18.91
C VAL A 53 -6.85 2.74 19.41
N SER A 54 -7.76 1.87 18.98
CA SER A 54 -7.90 0.51 19.53
C SER A 54 -7.03 -0.55 18.84
N THR A 55 -6.48 -0.25 17.66
CA THR A 55 -5.73 -1.21 16.85
C THR A 55 -4.39 -0.65 16.39
N THR A 56 -3.32 -1.40 16.63
CA THR A 56 -1.97 -1.17 16.10
C THR A 56 -1.49 -2.32 15.23
N SER A 57 -2.26 -3.40 15.11
CA SER A 57 -1.93 -4.61 14.35
C SER A 57 -3.14 -5.21 13.66
N LEU A 58 -2.90 -6.03 12.64
CA LEU A 58 -3.94 -6.78 11.91
C LEU A 58 -4.64 -7.81 12.80
N ASP A 59 -3.95 -8.36 13.79
CA ASP A 59 -4.55 -9.30 14.73
C ASP A 59 -5.58 -8.62 15.62
N GLN A 60 -5.26 -7.47 16.19
CA GLN A 60 -6.24 -6.69 16.98
C GLN A 60 -7.43 -6.25 16.12
N LEU A 61 -7.18 -5.91 14.85
CA LEU A 61 -8.24 -5.58 13.91
C LEU A 61 -9.17 -6.77 13.66
N LEU A 62 -8.61 -7.97 13.49
CA LEU A 62 -9.38 -9.20 13.29
C LEU A 62 -10.16 -9.59 14.56
N ASP A 63 -9.59 -9.39 15.75
CA ASP A 63 -10.28 -9.69 17.01
C ASP A 63 -11.49 -8.78 17.22
N LEU A 64 -11.39 -7.49 16.85
CA LEU A 64 -12.53 -6.56 16.87
C LEU A 64 -13.57 -6.83 15.79
N ASP A 65 -13.21 -7.43 14.65
CA ASP A 65 -14.18 -7.87 13.64
C ASP A 65 -15.05 -9.03 14.16
N VAL A 66 -14.44 -9.91 14.97
CA VAL A 66 -15.14 -11.01 15.66
C VAL A 66 -16.02 -10.48 16.78
N ASP A 67 -15.51 -9.58 17.62
CA ASP A 67 -16.26 -8.92 18.69
C ASP A 67 -16.22 -7.39 18.57
N SER A 68 -17.22 -6.86 17.88
CA SER A 68 -17.31 -5.43 17.56
C SER A 68 -18.08 -4.63 18.61
N ALA A 69 -18.60 -5.25 19.67
CA ALA A 69 -19.36 -4.57 20.70
C ALA A 69 -18.61 -3.36 21.31
N PRO A 70 -17.30 -3.46 21.65
CA PRO A 70 -16.56 -2.32 22.17
C PRO A 70 -16.49 -1.13 21.21
N LEU A 71 -16.51 -1.39 19.90
CA LEU A 71 -16.43 -0.37 18.87
C LEU A 71 -17.78 0.35 18.70
N LEU A 72 -18.88 -0.41 18.76
CA LEU A 72 -20.24 0.11 18.66
C LEU A 72 -20.64 0.90 19.91
N ASP A 73 -20.27 0.43 21.09
CA ASP A 73 -20.54 1.11 22.36
C ASP A 73 -19.83 2.47 22.47
N ALA A 74 -18.71 2.64 21.76
CA ALA A 74 -17.94 3.87 21.71
C ALA A 74 -18.44 4.87 20.64
N LEU A 75 -19.50 4.55 19.88
CA LEU A 75 -20.02 5.46 18.87
C LEU A 75 -20.80 6.63 19.49
N PRO A 76 -20.62 7.86 18.97
CA PRO A 76 -21.47 8.97 19.34
C PRO A 76 -22.93 8.68 19.00
N THR A 77 -23.87 9.10 19.86
CA THR A 77 -25.32 8.94 19.63
C THR A 77 -25.80 9.58 18.31
N SER A 78 -25.06 10.57 17.78
CA SER A 78 -25.30 11.17 16.47
C SER A 78 -25.06 10.23 15.29
N SER A 79 -24.48 9.05 15.51
CA SER A 79 -24.19 8.03 14.50
C SER A 79 -25.33 7.01 14.34
N ALA A 80 -26.44 7.23 15.07
CA ALA A 80 -27.64 6.40 15.07
C ALA A 80 -28.17 6.14 13.65
N GLY A 81 -28.31 4.86 13.30
CA GLY A 81 -28.83 4.40 12.01
C GLY A 81 -27.77 4.04 10.97
N GLY A 82 -26.49 4.01 11.35
CA GLY A 82 -25.35 3.58 10.52
C GLY A 82 -24.56 2.42 11.11
N GLU A 83 -25.03 1.78 12.18
CA GLU A 83 -24.32 0.71 12.90
C GLU A 83 -24.48 -0.67 12.23
N ASP A 84 -24.87 -0.70 10.96
CA ASP A 84 -25.03 -1.97 10.26
C ASP A 84 -23.68 -2.63 9.97
N ARG A 85 -23.72 -3.94 9.74
CA ARG A 85 -22.52 -4.73 9.46
C ARG A 85 -21.78 -4.20 8.23
N LEU A 86 -22.49 -3.64 7.25
CA LEU A 86 -21.89 -3.11 6.03
C LEU A 86 -20.98 -1.90 6.33
N THR A 87 -21.47 -0.95 7.12
CA THR A 87 -20.74 0.26 7.52
C THR A 87 -19.54 -0.09 8.38
N LEU A 88 -19.71 -1.05 9.30
CA LEU A 88 -18.64 -1.60 10.12
C LEU A 88 -17.53 -2.25 9.29
N GLU A 89 -17.88 -3.16 8.39
CA GLU A 89 -16.93 -3.86 7.52
C GLU A 89 -16.18 -2.90 6.58
N ALA A 90 -16.82 -1.81 6.14
CA ALA A 90 -16.15 -0.76 5.37
C ALA A 90 -15.12 0.02 6.21
N ALA A 91 -15.42 0.31 7.48
CA ALA A 91 -14.46 0.93 8.38
C ALA A 91 -13.24 0.02 8.62
N PHE A 92 -13.46 -1.29 8.78
CA PHE A 92 -12.38 -2.29 8.85
C PHE A 92 -11.53 -2.32 7.57
N ALA A 93 -12.14 -2.22 6.38
CA ALA A 93 -11.41 -2.15 5.10
C ALA A 93 -10.46 -0.94 5.02
N VAL A 94 -10.92 0.22 5.48
CA VAL A 94 -10.08 1.42 5.54
C VAL A 94 -8.92 1.22 6.53
N ARG A 95 -9.20 0.71 7.73
CA ARG A 95 -8.18 0.51 8.75
C ARG A 95 -7.13 -0.54 8.35
N ASP A 96 -7.52 -1.62 7.69
CA ASP A 96 -6.60 -2.63 7.13
C ASP A 96 -5.59 -1.98 6.16
N ARG A 97 -6.07 -1.10 5.27
CA ARG A 97 -5.19 -0.35 4.35
C ARG A 97 -4.27 0.62 5.09
N GLU A 98 -4.74 1.31 6.12
CA GLU A 98 -3.90 2.18 6.94
C GLU A 98 -2.77 1.42 7.63
N LEU A 99 -3.08 0.27 8.23
CA LEU A 99 -2.11 -0.60 8.89
C LEU A 99 -1.10 -1.17 7.88
N ALA A 100 -1.57 -1.64 6.72
CA ALA A 100 -0.70 -2.12 5.65
C ALA A 100 0.24 -1.01 5.15
N ALA A 101 -0.27 0.22 4.96
CA ALA A 101 0.53 1.36 4.55
C ALA A 101 1.55 1.77 5.63
N ALA A 102 1.21 1.66 6.92
CA ALA A 102 2.12 1.91 8.03
C ALA A 102 3.25 0.87 8.09
N ALA A 103 2.91 -0.42 7.99
CA ALA A 103 3.89 -1.50 7.94
C ALA A 103 4.84 -1.36 6.76
N GLU A 104 4.33 -0.96 5.59
CA GLU A 104 5.16 -0.74 4.41
C GLU A 104 6.08 0.49 4.54
N ARG A 105 5.64 1.55 5.23
CA ARG A 105 6.53 2.69 5.56
C ARG A 105 7.66 2.27 6.50
N GLU A 106 7.34 1.49 7.53
CA GLU A 106 8.32 1.00 8.50
C GLU A 106 9.32 0.06 7.83
N ARG A 107 8.85 -0.88 7.01
CA ARG A 107 9.71 -1.79 6.22
C ARG A 107 10.67 -1.01 5.32
N ARG A 108 10.19 0.03 4.63
CA ARG A 108 11.04 0.90 3.79
C ARG A 108 12.11 1.61 4.59
N ALA A 109 11.74 2.28 5.68
CA ALA A 109 12.69 2.97 6.55
C ALA A 109 13.75 2.00 7.10
N ALA A 110 13.34 0.80 7.52
CA ALA A 110 14.26 -0.24 8.00
C ALA A 110 15.22 -0.74 6.89
N ALA A 111 14.72 -0.95 5.68
CA ALA A 111 15.53 -1.36 4.53
C ALA A 111 16.59 -0.29 4.20
N ILE A 112 16.20 0.98 4.19
CA ILE A 112 17.10 2.12 3.95
C ILE A 112 18.17 2.20 5.04
N ALA A 113 17.79 2.13 6.32
CA ALA A 113 18.72 2.17 7.43
C ALA A 113 19.72 1.00 7.39
N SER A 114 19.24 -0.20 7.08
CA SER A 114 20.09 -1.39 6.92
C SER A 114 21.05 -1.28 5.73
N ALA A 115 20.59 -0.74 4.59
CA ALA A 115 21.44 -0.57 3.41
C ALA A 115 22.54 0.48 3.68
N ARG A 116 22.22 1.56 4.39
CA ARG A 116 23.20 2.56 4.82
C ARG A 116 24.24 1.99 5.78
N SER A 117 23.83 1.21 6.78
CA SER A 117 24.78 0.59 7.72
C SER A 117 25.70 -0.42 7.04
N ALA A 118 25.25 -1.03 5.95
CA ALA A 118 26.04 -1.90 5.08
C ALA A 118 26.91 -1.14 4.06
N ASN A 119 26.92 0.20 4.06
CA ASN A 119 27.56 1.05 3.05
C ASN A 119 27.14 0.70 1.61
N ALA A 120 25.89 0.28 1.42
CA ALA A 120 25.35 0.06 0.09
C ALA A 120 25.18 1.40 -0.64
N THR A 121 25.27 1.37 -1.96
CA THR A 121 24.99 2.53 -2.82
C THR A 121 23.51 2.61 -3.19
N TRP A 122 22.86 1.45 -3.32
CA TRP A 122 21.46 1.31 -3.73
C TRP A 122 20.69 0.48 -2.72
N VAL A 123 19.38 0.70 -2.65
CA VAL A 123 18.45 -0.05 -1.82
C VAL A 123 17.15 -0.34 -2.56
N ASP A 124 16.59 -1.53 -2.34
CA ASP A 124 15.29 -1.92 -2.86
C ASP A 124 14.21 -1.37 -1.92
N VAL A 125 13.43 -0.41 -2.43
CA VAL A 125 12.42 0.33 -1.65
C VAL A 125 11.03 -0.26 -1.86
N GLU A 126 10.76 -0.99 -2.92
CA GLU A 126 9.45 -1.62 -3.12
C GLU A 126 9.57 -2.84 -4.03
N GLY A 127 8.83 -3.91 -3.70
CA GLY A 127 8.80 -5.12 -4.50
C GLY A 127 10.14 -5.86 -4.52
N SER A 128 10.29 -6.74 -5.51
CA SER A 128 11.52 -7.49 -5.77
C SER A 128 11.83 -7.42 -7.25
N TRP A 129 13.12 -7.24 -7.56
CA TRP A 129 13.59 -7.23 -8.94
C TRP A 129 13.34 -8.56 -9.66
N GLU A 130 13.35 -9.67 -8.93
CA GLU A 130 12.97 -10.97 -9.48
C GLU A 130 11.47 -11.04 -9.78
N ALA A 131 10.63 -10.56 -8.85
CA ALA A 131 9.18 -10.61 -9.01
C ALA A 131 8.68 -9.74 -10.17
N VAL A 132 9.16 -8.50 -10.31
CA VAL A 132 8.76 -7.59 -11.41
C VAL A 132 9.04 -8.19 -12.79
N GLN A 133 10.07 -9.01 -12.91
CA GLN A 133 10.46 -9.65 -14.16
C GLN A 133 9.59 -10.85 -14.55
N HIS A 134 8.90 -11.47 -13.59
CA HIS A 134 8.15 -12.71 -13.80
C HIS A 134 6.64 -12.57 -13.65
N THR A 135 6.19 -11.78 -12.68
CA THR A 135 4.76 -11.70 -12.32
C THR A 135 4.12 -10.36 -12.68
N GLY A 136 4.88 -9.40 -13.22
CA GLY A 136 4.34 -8.10 -13.64
C GLY A 136 3.88 -7.25 -12.45
N VAL A 137 4.81 -6.98 -11.53
CA VAL A 137 4.57 -6.13 -10.35
C VAL A 137 5.44 -4.88 -10.47
N ARG A 138 5.19 -3.85 -9.65
CA ARG A 138 6.08 -2.69 -9.50
C ARG A 138 7.29 -3.04 -8.63
N TYR A 139 8.46 -2.54 -9.03
CA TYR A 139 9.69 -2.59 -8.27
C TYR A 139 10.30 -1.19 -8.22
N THR A 140 10.72 -0.76 -7.04
CA THR A 140 11.34 0.55 -6.84
C THR A 140 12.67 0.36 -6.15
N GLU A 141 13.72 0.98 -6.69
CA GLU A 141 15.05 1.02 -6.09
C GLU A 141 15.56 2.45 -6.02
N MET A 142 16.31 2.77 -4.97
CA MET A 142 16.77 4.12 -4.69
C MET A 142 18.28 4.16 -4.52
N HIS A 143 18.91 5.16 -5.13
CA HIS A 143 20.29 5.52 -4.86
C HIS A 143 20.36 6.31 -3.55
N LEU A 144 21.00 5.73 -2.55
CA LEU A 144 20.92 6.20 -1.15
C LEU A 144 21.45 7.62 -0.93
N ALA A 145 22.41 8.04 -1.74
CA ALA A 145 23.06 9.34 -1.56
C ALA A 145 22.32 10.52 -2.22
N THR A 146 21.51 10.25 -3.25
CA THR A 146 20.81 11.30 -4.01
C THR A 146 19.30 11.24 -3.86
N GLY A 147 18.76 10.16 -3.29
CA GLY A 147 17.32 9.92 -3.22
C GLY A 147 16.68 9.61 -4.58
N ARG A 148 17.45 9.63 -5.68
CA ARG A 148 16.94 9.27 -7.01
C ARG A 148 16.58 7.80 -7.06
N ALA A 149 15.38 7.50 -7.53
CA ALA A 149 14.85 6.16 -7.59
C ALA A 149 14.43 5.78 -9.00
N VAL A 150 14.78 4.56 -9.40
CA VAL A 150 14.28 3.94 -10.62
C VAL A 150 13.11 3.06 -10.24
N VAL A 151 11.97 3.34 -10.85
CA VAL A 151 10.76 2.53 -10.75
C VAL A 151 10.67 1.71 -12.01
N ALA A 152 10.57 0.41 -11.85
CA ALA A 152 10.32 -0.54 -12.92
C ALA A 152 8.95 -1.17 -12.73
N THR A 153 8.13 -1.16 -13.77
CA THR A 153 6.83 -1.83 -13.77
C THR A 153 6.79 -2.80 -14.93
N GLY A 154 6.39 -4.05 -14.66
CA GLY A 154 5.89 -4.96 -15.67
C GLY A 154 4.37 -5.02 -15.57
N ASP A 155 3.64 -4.81 -16.65
CA ASP A 155 2.20 -5.06 -16.73
C ASP A 155 1.94 -5.84 -18.02
N PRO A 156 1.72 -7.17 -17.96
CA PRO A 156 1.50 -7.97 -19.16
C PRO A 156 0.20 -7.64 -19.88
N TYR A 157 -0.68 -6.83 -19.28
CA TYR A 157 -1.98 -6.46 -19.84
C TYR A 157 -2.00 -5.05 -20.46
N SER A 158 -0.91 -4.27 -20.36
CA SER A 158 -0.88 -2.87 -20.82
C SER A 158 -0.72 -2.67 -22.34
N GLY A 159 -0.91 -3.72 -23.15
CA GLY A 159 -0.83 -3.65 -24.62
C GLY A 159 0.61 -3.48 -25.14
N ASP A 160 0.86 -2.50 -26.00
CA ASP A 160 2.12 -2.32 -26.75
C ASP A 160 3.34 -1.89 -25.91
N GLY A 161 3.17 -1.73 -24.59
CA GLY A 161 4.23 -1.32 -23.66
C GLY A 161 4.11 -2.01 -22.31
N PRO A 162 4.29 -3.33 -22.22
CA PRO A 162 4.18 -4.11 -20.99
C PRO A 162 5.27 -3.79 -19.97
N HIS A 163 6.30 -3.04 -20.38
CA HIS A 163 7.39 -2.65 -19.50
C HIS A 163 7.50 -1.14 -19.43
N ARG A 164 7.65 -0.60 -18.21
CA ARG A 164 7.78 0.84 -17.98
C ARG A 164 8.93 1.10 -17.02
N LEU A 165 9.67 2.18 -17.28
CA LEU A 165 10.60 2.79 -16.33
C LEU A 165 10.16 4.22 -16.06
N GLU A 166 10.24 4.61 -14.81
CA GLU A 166 9.97 5.96 -14.32
C GLU A 166 11.10 6.35 -13.35
N LEU A 167 11.54 7.60 -13.43
CA LEU A 167 12.49 8.16 -12.48
C LEU A 167 11.75 9.06 -11.48
N LEU A 168 12.00 8.83 -10.19
CA LEU A 168 11.45 9.62 -9.09
C LEU A 168 12.58 10.16 -8.21
N VAL A 169 12.26 11.13 -7.36
CA VAL A 169 13.07 11.45 -6.19
C VAL A 169 12.26 11.06 -4.95
N LEU A 170 12.89 10.26 -4.10
CA LEU A 170 12.35 9.86 -2.81
C LEU A 170 13.11 10.58 -1.70
N ASP A 171 12.40 10.85 -0.62
CA ASP A 171 13.01 11.21 0.64
C ASP A 171 13.98 10.09 1.08
N SER A 172 15.23 10.47 1.32
CA SER A 172 16.31 9.51 1.49
C SER A 172 16.23 8.72 2.80
N ASP A 173 15.41 9.15 3.75
CA ASP A 173 15.25 8.51 5.07
C ASP A 173 14.00 7.62 5.12
N THR A 174 12.94 8.02 4.44
CA THR A 174 11.62 7.36 4.51
C THR A 174 11.26 6.57 3.25
N GLY A 175 11.91 6.85 2.12
CA GLY A 175 11.55 6.27 0.82
C GLY A 175 10.19 6.75 0.31
N THR A 176 9.73 7.91 0.77
CA THR A 176 8.48 8.54 0.32
C THR A 176 8.76 9.39 -0.92
N PRO A 177 7.95 9.30 -2.00
CA PRO A 177 8.10 10.18 -3.15
C PRO A 177 7.97 11.65 -2.74
N ILE A 178 8.97 12.46 -3.11
CA ILE A 178 8.97 13.91 -2.90
C ILE A 178 8.87 14.68 -4.22
N GLU A 179 9.32 14.07 -5.32
CA GLU A 179 9.27 14.67 -6.65
C GLU A 179 9.09 13.58 -7.71
N THR A 180 8.17 13.81 -8.63
CA THR A 180 8.04 13.04 -9.87
C THR A 180 8.83 13.75 -10.96
N THR A 181 9.62 13.00 -11.73
CA THR A 181 10.33 13.58 -12.88
C THR A 181 9.56 13.25 -14.17
N ASP A 182 9.73 14.09 -15.20
CA ASP A 182 9.15 13.81 -16.53
C ASP A 182 9.87 12.66 -17.27
N ARG A 183 10.83 11.98 -16.63
CA ARG A 183 11.61 10.90 -17.24
C ARG A 183 10.91 9.56 -17.03
N GLU A 184 9.98 9.30 -17.94
CA GLU A 184 9.27 8.04 -18.08
C GLU A 184 9.50 7.42 -19.47
N ARG A 185 9.59 6.10 -19.56
CA ARG A 185 9.67 5.40 -20.83
C ARG A 185 8.99 4.03 -20.79
N ALA A 186 8.21 3.73 -21.83
CA ALA A 186 7.63 2.41 -22.05
C ALA A 186 8.43 1.61 -23.09
N PHE A 187 8.41 0.28 -22.95
CA PHE A 187 9.13 -0.66 -23.81
C PHE A 187 8.22 -1.84 -24.14
N ALA A 188 8.17 -2.18 -25.42
CA ALA A 188 7.58 -3.44 -25.90
C ALA A 188 8.48 -4.64 -25.58
N ASP A 189 9.81 -4.44 -25.65
CA ASP A 189 10.80 -5.48 -25.45
C ASP A 189 11.39 -5.45 -24.04
N ARG A 190 11.32 -6.60 -23.36
CA ARG A 190 11.92 -6.81 -22.04
C ARG A 190 13.43 -6.59 -22.06
N ALA A 191 14.14 -7.03 -23.10
CA ALA A 191 15.60 -6.88 -23.12
C ALA A 191 16.02 -5.40 -23.15
N GLN A 192 15.34 -4.58 -23.97
CA GLN A 192 15.53 -3.13 -23.97
C GLN A 192 15.21 -2.49 -22.62
N TRP A 193 14.14 -2.91 -21.95
CA TRP A 193 13.78 -2.42 -20.62
C TRP A 193 14.89 -2.69 -19.58
N LEU A 194 15.47 -3.89 -19.59
CA LEU A 194 16.58 -4.26 -18.70
C LEU A 194 17.84 -3.42 -18.96
N ILE A 195 18.19 -3.23 -20.23
CA ILE A 195 19.34 -2.42 -20.66
C ILE A 195 19.16 -0.97 -20.24
N GLU A 196 17.99 -0.39 -20.48
CA GLU A 196 17.73 1.00 -20.17
C GLU A 196 17.73 1.26 -18.65
N ARG A 197 17.22 0.32 -17.84
CA ARG A 197 17.34 0.41 -16.38
C ARG A 197 18.81 0.45 -15.94
N ALA A 198 19.64 -0.44 -16.46
CA ALA A 198 21.06 -0.47 -16.13
C ALA A 198 21.76 0.83 -16.51
N ARG A 199 21.39 1.41 -17.65
CA ARG A 199 21.86 2.72 -18.09
C ARG A 199 21.45 3.83 -17.12
N TRP A 200 20.18 3.89 -16.71
CA TRP A 200 19.71 4.93 -15.78
C TRP A 200 20.41 4.83 -14.42
N ARG A 201 20.66 3.61 -13.93
CA ARG A 201 21.47 3.40 -12.71
C ARG A 201 22.88 3.97 -12.87
N ALA A 202 23.57 3.63 -13.96
CA ALA A 202 24.93 4.12 -14.22
C ALA A 202 25.00 5.66 -14.34
N GLU A 203 23.99 6.28 -14.96
CA GLU A 203 23.88 7.74 -15.04
C GLU A 203 23.71 8.37 -13.65
N ILE A 204 22.88 7.77 -12.78
CA ILE A 204 22.67 8.26 -11.42
C ILE A 204 23.95 8.11 -10.58
N ASP A 205 24.62 6.96 -10.66
CA ASP A 205 25.90 6.72 -10.00
C ASP A 205 26.95 7.76 -10.41
N SER A 206 27.02 8.08 -11.71
CA SER A 206 27.99 9.05 -12.26
C SER A 206 27.64 10.50 -11.92
N SER A 207 26.37 10.81 -11.62
CA SER A 207 25.93 12.17 -11.27
C SER A 207 26.41 12.66 -9.90
N ARG A 208 27.06 11.79 -9.11
CA ARG A 208 27.72 12.15 -7.83
C ARG A 208 29.08 12.83 -8.01
N ASP A 209 29.72 12.66 -9.16
CA ASP A 209 31.11 13.06 -9.39
C ASP A 209 31.25 14.49 -9.97
N ASN A 210 30.13 15.20 -10.15
CA ASN A 210 30.07 16.60 -10.57
C ASN A 210 29.43 17.46 -9.46
#